data_AF-A0A8S2S1U5-F1
#
_entry.id   AF-A0A8S2S1U5-F1
#
_cell.length_a   1.000
_cell.length_b   1.000
_cell.length_c   1.000
_cell.angle_alpha   90.00
_cell.angle_beta   90.00
_cell.angle_gamma   90.00
#
_symmetry.space_group_name_H-M   'P 1'
#
loop_
_entity.id
_entity.type
_entity.pdbx_description
1 polymer ?
#
loop_
_entity_poly.entity_id
_entity_poly.type
_entity_poly.pdbx_seq_one_letter_code
_entity_poly.pdbx_strand_id
1 'polypeptide(L)'
;KVDGASANSFQSLGGGYGKDSWNVYFQGRKVDGASANSFQLLGGGYGKDSWHVYFQGRKVDGASANSFQSLSGGYGKDSRHVYLMGNKIDGASPNTFNIGK
;
A
#
# COMPACT_ATOMS: atom_id res chain seq x y z
N LYS A 1 -4.17 17.11 15.18
CA LYS A 1 -3.70 17.96 14.06
C LYS A 1 -2.48 17.25 13.48
N VAL A 2 -2.46 16.93 12.19
CA VAL A 2 -1.28 16.32 11.57
C VAL A 2 -0.37 17.47 11.14
N ASP A 3 0.83 17.57 11.72
CA ASP A 3 1.77 18.63 11.36
C ASP A 3 2.24 18.47 9.92
N GLY A 4 2.23 19.57 9.17
CA GLY A 4 2.60 19.61 7.74
C GLY A 4 1.52 19.15 6.76
N ALA A 5 0.34 18.74 7.21
CA ALA A 5 -0.77 18.42 6.33
C ALA A 5 -1.42 19.70 5.77
N SER A 6 -1.51 19.80 4.45
CA SER A 6 -2.24 20.87 3.77
C SER A 6 -3.74 20.57 3.82
N ALA A 7 -4.39 21.01 4.91
CA ALA A 7 -5.81 20.73 5.19
C ALA A 7 -6.75 21.08 4.02
N ASN A 8 -6.42 22.09 3.22
CA ASN A 8 -7.21 22.53 2.07
C ASN A 8 -7.28 21.51 0.92
N SER A 9 -6.37 20.52 0.90
CA SER A 9 -6.26 19.51 -0.17
C SER A 9 -6.40 18.07 0.34
N PHE A 10 -6.76 17.91 1.61
CA PHE A 10 -6.77 16.59 2.23
C PHE A 10 -7.94 15.74 1.68
N GLN A 11 -7.60 14.56 1.18
CA GLN A 11 -8.51 13.55 0.68
C GLN A 11 -8.36 12.28 1.51
N SER A 12 -9.45 11.88 2.17
CA SER A 12 -9.56 10.56 2.79
C SER A 12 -9.75 9.50 1.70
N LEU A 13 -8.87 8.50 1.66
CA LEU A 13 -8.95 7.40 0.69
C LEU A 13 -9.69 6.19 1.26
N GLY A 14 -9.75 6.07 2.58
CA GLY A 14 -10.33 4.93 3.29
C GLY A 14 -9.27 3.94 3.77
N GLY A 15 -9.67 2.92 4.55
CA GLY A 15 -8.75 1.90 5.08
C GLY A 15 -7.63 2.47 5.96
N GLY A 16 -7.82 3.65 6.54
CA GLY A 16 -6.81 4.39 7.31
C GLY A 16 -5.88 5.28 6.48
N TYR A 17 -5.93 5.21 5.15
CA TYR A 17 -5.15 6.08 4.27
C TYR A 17 -5.87 7.40 3.97
N GLY A 18 -5.07 8.45 3.89
CA GLY A 18 -5.44 9.74 3.32
C GLY A 18 -4.23 10.37 2.65
N LYS A 19 -4.46 11.41 1.87
CA LYS A 19 -3.38 12.17 1.22
C LYS A 19 -3.74 13.63 1.12
N ASP A 20 -2.75 14.49 1.01
CA ASP A 20 -2.92 15.85 0.52
C ASP A 20 -2.20 16.00 -0.83
N SER A 21 -2.01 17.23 -1.32
CA SER A 21 -1.29 17.46 -2.58
C SER A 21 0.17 16.95 -2.59
N TRP A 22 0.78 16.73 -1.43
CA TRP A 22 2.23 16.50 -1.29
C TRP A 22 2.57 15.19 -0.59
N ASN A 23 1.76 14.78 0.38
CA ASN A 23 2.06 13.70 1.30
C ASN A 23 0.93 12.68 1.35
N VAL A 24 1.30 11.43 1.60
CA VAL A 24 0.38 10.36 1.96
C VAL A 24 0.48 10.12 3.45
N TYR A 25 -0.64 9.76 4.06
CA TYR A 25 -0.77 9.50 5.48
C TYR A 25 -1.46 8.17 5.73
N PHE A 26 -1.05 7.48 6.78
CA PHE A 26 -1.74 6.34 7.35
C PHE A 26 -2.04 6.64 8.81
N GLN A 27 -3.32 6.62 9.19
CA GLN A 27 -3.79 6.95 10.56
C GLN A 27 -3.20 8.27 11.10
N GLY A 28 -3.11 9.28 10.23
CA GLY A 28 -2.58 10.60 10.56
C GLY A 28 -1.05 10.68 10.65
N ARG A 29 -0.30 9.62 10.37
CA ARG A 29 1.17 9.63 10.28
C ARG A 29 1.61 9.64 8.82
N LYS A 30 2.60 10.46 8.49
CA LYS A 30 3.15 10.52 7.13
C LYS A 30 3.72 9.15 6.72
N VAL A 31 3.43 8.74 5.49
CA VAL A 31 4.01 7.55 4.86
C VAL A 31 5.27 7.98 4.13
N ASP A 32 6.42 7.56 4.64
CA ASP A 32 7.71 7.96 4.08
C ASP A 32 7.95 7.37 2.69
N GLY A 33 8.44 8.21 1.78
CA GLY A 33 8.73 7.85 0.39
C GLY A 33 7.51 7.75 -0.54
N ALA A 34 6.28 7.86 -0.02
CA ALA A 34 5.07 7.76 -0.82
C ALA A 34 4.81 9.01 -1.67
N SER A 35 4.59 8.78 -2.96
CA SER A 35 4.21 9.85 -3.89
C SER A 35 2.69 10.06 -3.91
N ALA A 36 2.22 11.16 -3.31
CA ALA A 36 0.80 11.51 -3.21
C ALA A 36 0.10 11.66 -4.57
N ASN A 37 0.83 12.11 -5.59
CA ASN A 37 0.28 12.33 -6.93
C ASN A 37 -0.22 11.02 -7.58
N SER A 38 0.51 9.93 -7.37
CA SER A 38 0.21 8.61 -7.96
C SER A 38 -0.36 7.61 -6.95
N PHE A 39 -0.59 8.02 -5.69
CA PHE A 39 -0.98 7.07 -4.65
C PHE A 39 -2.40 6.54 -4.85
N GLN A 40 -2.55 5.22 -4.73
CA GLN A 40 -3.79 4.49 -4.88
C GLN A 40 -3.99 3.55 -3.69
N LEU A 41 -5.19 3.57 -3.10
CA LEU A 41 -5.60 2.56 -2.14
C LEU A 41 -5.97 1.28 -2.89
N LEU A 42 -5.41 0.14 -2.47
CA LEU A 42 -5.73 -1.17 -3.05
C LEU A 42 -6.73 -1.95 -2.18
N GLY A 43 -6.75 -1.67 -0.87
CA GLY A 43 -7.59 -2.37 0.11
C GLY A 43 -6.80 -3.42 0.90
N GLY A 44 -7.44 -4.03 1.90
CA GLY A 44 -6.79 -5.03 2.76
C GLY A 44 -5.57 -4.49 3.55
N GLY A 45 -5.47 -3.17 3.73
CA GLY A 45 -4.31 -2.50 4.32
C GLY A 45 -3.23 -2.08 3.32
N TYR A 46 -3.32 -2.49 2.05
CA TYR A 46 -2.39 -2.12 1.00
C TYR A 46 -2.77 -0.82 0.29
N GLY A 47 -1.74 -0.04 -0.02
CA GLY A 47 -1.77 1.04 -1.00
C GLY A 47 -0.49 1.00 -1.84
N LYS A 48 -0.46 1.72 -2.96
CA LYS A 48 0.74 1.83 -3.79
C LYS A 48 0.87 3.21 -4.41
N ASP A 49 2.08 3.59 -4.75
CA ASP A 49 2.33 4.63 -5.75
C ASP A 49 2.90 3.99 -7.03
N SER A 50 3.38 4.79 -7.99
CA SER A 50 3.94 4.26 -9.24
C SER A 50 5.18 3.39 -9.05
N TRP A 51 5.87 3.48 -7.92
CA TRP A 51 7.18 2.87 -7.68
C TRP A 51 7.18 1.86 -6.53
N HIS A 52 6.33 2.07 -5.53
CA HIS A 52 6.38 1.36 -4.26
C HIS A 52 5.00 0.87 -3.83
N VAL A 53 5.01 -0.23 -3.08
CA VAL A 53 3.84 -0.77 -2.40
C VAL A 53 3.99 -0.53 -0.90
N TYR A 54 2.88 -0.26 -0.23
CA TYR A 54 2.84 0.02 1.20
C TYR A 54 1.77 -0.83 1.87
N PHE A 55 2.08 -1.36 3.05
CA PHE A 55 1.14 -2.00 3.95
C PHE A 55 1.03 -1.17 5.22
N GLN A 56 -0.18 -0.66 5.52
CA GLN A 56 -0.45 0.17 6.70
C GLN A 56 0.59 1.29 6.92
N GLY A 57 0.95 1.99 5.84
CA GLY A 57 1.91 3.09 5.85
C GLY A 57 3.39 2.69 5.91
N ARG A 58 3.72 1.39 5.81
CA ARG A 58 5.11 0.90 5.74
C ARG A 58 5.40 0.39 4.34
N LYS A 59 6.56 0.74 3.78
CA LYS A 59 7.00 0.22 2.48
C LYS A 59 7.15 -1.31 2.54
N VAL A 60 6.67 -1.99 1.51
CA VAL A 60 6.80 -3.44 1.33
C VAL A 60 8.05 -3.70 0.51
N ASP A 61 9.07 -4.26 1.15
CA ASP A 61 10.36 -4.48 0.49
C ASP A 61 10.29 -5.60 -0.56
N GLY A 62 10.93 -5.36 -1.71
CA GLY A 62 10.95 -6.28 -2.84
C GLY A 62 9.66 -6.34 -3.67
N ALA A 63 8.61 -5.59 -3.29
CA ALA A 63 7.35 -5.57 -4.02
C ALA A 63 7.41 -4.75 -5.32
N SER A 64 6.89 -5.35 -6.39
CA SER A 64 6.75 -4.68 -7.69
C SER A 64 5.39 -3.99 -7.81
N ALA A 65 5.37 -2.66 -7.62
CA ALA A 65 4.15 -1.85 -7.68
C ALA A 65 3.37 -1.97 -9.00
N ASN A 66 4.07 -2.21 -10.12
CA ASN A 66 3.47 -2.35 -11.44
C ASN A 66 2.56 -3.59 -11.54
N SER A 67 2.93 -4.69 -10.88
CA SER A 67 2.19 -5.96 -10.92
C SER A 67 1.47 -6.31 -9.61
N PHE A 68 1.53 -5.44 -8.61
CA PHE A 68 1.01 -5.75 -7.28
C PHE A 68 -0.52 -5.81 -7.26
N GLN A 69 -1.05 -6.85 -6.63
CA GLN A 69 -2.45 -7.10 -6.40
C GLN A 69 -2.66 -7.34 -4.90
N SER A 70 -3.52 -6.55 -4.27
CA SER A 70 -4.02 -6.86 -2.93
C SER A 70 -5.06 -7.97 -3.02
N LEU A 71 -5.00 -8.91 -2.10
CA LEU A 71 -5.95 -10.00 -1.96
C LEU A 71 -6.64 -9.90 -0.59
N SER A 72 -7.63 -10.76 -0.34
CA SER A 72 -8.33 -10.82 0.96
C SER A 72 -7.39 -11.24 2.09
N GLY A 73 -7.75 -10.90 3.34
CA GLY A 73 -7.04 -11.38 4.53
C GLY A 73 -5.63 -10.81 4.73
N GLY A 74 -5.30 -9.68 4.10
CA GLY A 74 -3.98 -9.04 4.21
C GLY A 74 -2.91 -9.69 3.34
N TYR A 75 -3.28 -10.63 2.49
CA TYR A 75 -2.39 -11.14 1.47
C TYR A 75 -2.26 -10.15 0.31
N GLY A 76 -1.11 -10.15 -0.32
CA GLY A 76 -0.87 -9.47 -1.58
C GLY A 76 0.09 -10.30 -2.42
N LYS A 77 0.13 -10.05 -3.71
CA LYS A 77 1.11 -10.68 -4.59
C LYS A 77 1.54 -9.73 -5.69
N ASP A 78 2.75 -9.93 -6.17
CA ASP A 78 3.19 -9.38 -7.44
C ASP A 78 3.55 -10.54 -8.39
N SER A 79 4.14 -10.22 -9.55
CA SER A 79 4.55 -11.22 -10.54
C SER A 79 5.62 -12.22 -10.06
N ARG A 80 6.30 -11.96 -8.94
CA ARG A 80 7.46 -12.73 -8.45
C ARG A 80 7.28 -13.26 -7.04
N HIS A 81 6.51 -12.59 -6.20
CA HIS A 81 6.44 -12.85 -4.77
C HIS A 81 4.99 -12.79 -4.24
N VAL A 82 4.76 -13.52 -3.17
CA VAL A 82 3.55 -13.43 -2.34
C VAL A 82 3.91 -12.78 -1.01
N TYR A 83 2.99 -11.99 -0.46
CA TYR A 83 3.17 -11.24 0.77
C TYR A 83 1.99 -11.49 1.71
N LEU A 84 2.25 -11.51 3.01
CA LEU A 84 1.25 -11.46 4.08
C LEU A 84 1.55 -10.27 4.98
N MET A 85 0.59 -9.34 5.06
CA MET A 85 0.69 -8.13 5.86
C MET A 85 1.99 -7.34 5.58
N GLY A 86 2.36 -7.25 4.30
CA GLY A 86 3.57 -6.58 3.84
C GLY A 86 4.89 -7.35 4.01
N ASN A 87 4.86 -8.59 4.53
CA ASN A 87 6.06 -9.43 4.62
C ASN A 87 6.07 -10.45 3.49
N LYS A 88 7.20 -10.59 2.80
CA LYS A 88 7.38 -11.60 1.76
C LYS A 88 7.26 -13.01 2.37
N ILE A 89 6.54 -13.89 1.69
CA ILE A 89 6.46 -15.32 2.01
C ILE A 89 7.44 -16.07 1.10
N ASP A 90 8.52 -16.58 1.67
CA ASP A 90 9.51 -17.34 0.91
C ASP A 90 8.97 -18.71 0.47
N GLY A 91 9.33 -19.11 -0.75
CA GLY A 91 8.87 -20.36 -1.36
C GLY A 91 7.45 -20.33 -1.93
N ALA A 92 6.69 -19.25 -1.71
CA ALA A 92 5.35 -19.11 -2.28
C ALA A 92 5.39 -18.70 -3.76
N SER A 93 4.69 -19.48 -4.61
CA SER A 93 4.57 -19.20 -6.04
C SER A 93 3.37 -18.30 -6.33
N PRO A 94 3.55 -17.04 -6.77
CA PRO A 94 2.43 -16.11 -7.01
C PRO A 94 1.47 -16.57 -8.12
N ASN A 95 1.96 -17.38 -9.07
CA ASN A 95 1.17 -17.91 -10.19
C ASN A 95 0.14 -18.95 -9.75
N THR A 96 0.43 -19.71 -8.68
CA THR A 96 -0.49 -20.72 -8.14
C THR A 96 -1.20 -20.25 -6.87
N PHE A 97 -0.80 -19.09 -6.34
CA PHE A 97 -1.38 -18.53 -5.12
C PHE A 97 -2.76 -17.91 -5.38
N ASN A 98 -3.79 -18.56 -4.86
CA ASN A 98 -5.17 -18.11 -4.85
C ASN A 98 -5.74 -18.21 -3.44
N ILE A 99 -6.51 -17.20 -3.03
CA ILE A 99 -7.23 -17.23 -1.77
C ILE A 99 -8.64 -17.72 -2.10
N GLY A 100 -9.03 -18.84 -1.48
CA GLY A 100 -10.41 -19.32 -1.57
C GLY A 100 -11.37 -18.21 -1.14
N LYS A 101 -12.43 -18.00 -1.91
CA LYS A 101 -13.48 -17.04 -1.57
C LYS A 101 -14.21 -17.44 -0.31
#